data_AF-A0A2G5SW34-F1
#
_entry.id   AF-A0A2G5SW34-F1
#
_cell.length_a   1.000
_cell.length_b   1.000
_cell.length_c   1.000
_cell.angle_alpha   90.00
_cell.angle_beta   90.00
_cell.angle_gamma   90.00
#
_symmetry.space_group_name_H-M   'P 1'
#
loop_
_entity.id
_entity.type
_entity.pdbx_description
1 polymer ?
#
loop_
_entity_poly.entity_id
_entity_poly.type
_entity_poly.pdbx_seq_one_letter_code
_entity_poly.pdbx_strand_id
1 'polypeptide(L)'
;MTSSSLSSRDTLYDVKDPLSVEHYTRSLKTLFSEAAPEATAEQKRRLDMLVEKVLNVGIDSKAQIQERTKEKVGKVVKETEEIKGKFMKIKKFILDDKSDQPIKEQLEMEKKMRQHLLDEIKMLGTATEKVSAKAKWETEEFQRKIFEMKQKESQREIAHYVKCADLNLKFALK
;
A
#
# COMPACT_ATOMS: atom_id res chain seq x y z
N MET A 1 26.52 13.29 35.63
CA MET A 1 26.33 13.31 34.17
C MET A 1 25.00 12.65 33.88
N THR A 2 24.03 13.42 33.40
CA THR A 2 22.63 13.01 33.22
C THR A 2 22.52 12.05 32.05
N SER A 3 22.21 10.79 32.35
CA SER A 3 21.82 9.78 31.37
C SER A 3 20.42 10.12 30.85
N SER A 4 20.35 10.71 29.66
CA SER A 4 19.09 10.91 28.96
C SER A 4 18.67 9.58 28.36
N SER A 5 17.81 8.84 29.07
CA SER A 5 17.17 7.64 28.53
C SER A 5 16.21 8.04 27.42
N LEU A 6 16.60 7.88 26.17
CA LEU A 6 15.67 7.95 25.05
C LEU A 6 14.69 6.78 25.17
N SER A 7 13.42 7.12 25.31
CA SER A 7 12.32 6.16 25.36
C SER A 7 12.24 5.45 24.01
N SER A 8 12.13 4.12 24.02
CA SER A 8 11.87 3.29 22.83
C SER A 8 10.61 3.68 22.03
N ARG A 9 9.86 4.69 22.48
CA ARG A 9 8.72 5.30 21.80
C ARG A 9 9.10 6.17 20.60
N ASP A 10 10.26 6.82 20.58
CA ASP A 10 10.60 7.82 19.55
C ASP A 10 10.94 7.23 18.17
N THR A 11 11.03 5.90 18.08
CA THR A 11 11.21 5.14 16.83
C THR A 11 10.08 4.17 16.52
N LEU A 12 9.00 4.18 17.29
CA LEU A 12 7.88 3.28 17.05
C LEU A 12 7.15 3.74 15.78
N TYR A 13 7.23 2.94 14.72
CA TYR A 13 6.40 3.11 13.54
C TYR A 13 4.97 2.74 13.92
N ASP A 14 4.17 3.73 14.32
CA ASP A 14 2.74 3.53 14.50
C ASP A 14 2.09 3.41 13.11
N VAL A 15 1.62 2.21 12.80
CA VAL A 15 0.98 1.88 11.52
C VAL A 15 -0.41 2.53 11.42
N LYS A 16 -1.03 2.89 12.55
CA LYS A 16 -2.38 3.47 12.59
C LYS A 16 -2.35 5.00 12.50
N ASP A 17 -1.32 5.64 13.06
CA ASP A 17 -1.13 7.09 13.01
C ASP A 17 0.35 7.44 12.77
N PRO A 18 0.85 7.26 11.54
CA PRO A 18 2.25 7.48 11.25
C PRO A 18 2.61 8.97 11.34
N LEU A 19 3.69 9.27 12.04
CA LEU A 19 4.25 10.62 12.09
C LEU A 19 4.84 11.03 10.73
N SER A 20 5.17 12.31 10.57
CA SER A 20 5.73 12.79 9.31
C SER A 20 7.07 12.12 9.00
N VAL A 21 7.37 12.03 7.70
CA VAL A 21 8.66 11.52 7.21
C VAL A 21 9.85 12.27 7.84
N GLU A 22 9.70 13.59 8.04
CA GLU A 22 10.71 14.43 8.69
C GLU A 22 10.96 14.03 10.13
N HIS A 23 9.92 13.60 10.86
CA HIS A 23 10.06 13.11 12.22
C HIS A 23 10.94 11.86 12.26
N TYR A 24 10.61 10.83 11.47
CA TYR A 24 11.39 9.59 11.43
C TYR A 24 12.81 9.80 10.92
N THR A 25 12.98 10.68 9.93
CA THR A 25 14.30 11.04 9.41
C THR A 25 15.16 11.72 10.47
N ARG A 26 14.56 12.64 11.25
CA ARG A 26 15.24 13.31 12.36
C ARG A 26 15.62 12.32 13.46
N SER A 27 14.70 11.44 13.86
CA SER A 27 14.98 10.39 14.86
C SER A 27 16.12 9.47 14.43
N LEU A 28 16.17 9.08 13.15
CA LEU A 28 17.27 8.30 12.57
C LEU A 28 18.61 9.02 12.64
N LYS A 29 18.65 10.31 12.31
CA LYS A 29 19.87 11.13 12.39
C LYS A 29 20.35 11.32 13.82
N THR A 30 19.42 11.53 14.75
CA THR A 30 19.71 11.63 16.19
C THR A 30 20.32 10.34 16.69
N LEU A 31 19.68 9.19 16.43
CA LEU A 31 20.19 7.87 16.82
C LEU A 31 21.55 7.55 16.20
N PHE A 32 21.76 7.91 14.94
CA PHE A 32 23.07 7.71 14.31
C PHE A 32 24.16 8.56 14.98
N SER A 33 23.85 9.81 15.33
CA SER A 33 24.80 10.71 15.99
C SER A 33 25.12 10.26 17.42
N GLU A 34 24.17 9.63 18.09
CA GLU A 34 24.37 9.06 19.44
C GLU A 34 25.10 7.72 19.42
N ALA A 35 24.79 6.86 18.46
CA ALA A 35 25.44 5.55 18.30
C ALA A 35 26.86 5.67 17.74
N ALA A 36 27.11 6.67 16.89
CA ALA A 36 28.40 6.92 16.25
C ALA A 36 28.79 8.41 16.32
N PRO A 37 29.10 8.94 17.53
CA PRO A 37 29.43 10.36 17.72
C PRO A 37 30.69 10.79 16.94
N GLU A 38 31.64 9.85 16.80
CA GLU A 38 32.90 9.98 16.08
C GLU A 38 32.74 9.77 14.55
N ALA A 39 31.51 9.57 14.05
CA ALA A 39 31.29 9.33 12.63
C ALA A 39 31.86 10.45 11.76
N THR A 40 32.64 10.05 10.77
CA THR A 40 33.27 10.95 9.80
C THR A 40 32.20 11.69 8.98
N ALA A 41 32.59 12.84 8.42
CA ALA A 41 31.71 13.61 7.53
C ALA A 41 31.19 12.77 6.34
N GLU A 42 32.01 11.86 5.82
CA GLU A 42 31.62 10.94 4.73
C GLU A 42 30.56 9.93 5.19
N GLN A 43 30.67 9.38 6.40
CA GLN A 43 29.65 8.47 6.95
C GLN A 43 28.32 9.18 7.21
N LYS A 44 28.36 10.41 7.73
CA LYS A 44 27.17 11.26 7.91
C LYS A 44 26.51 11.58 6.55
N ARG A 45 27.30 11.91 5.54
CA ARG A 45 26.81 12.17 4.18
C ARG A 45 26.18 10.93 3.52
N ARG A 46 26.73 9.73 3.76
CA ARG A 46 26.14 8.48 3.26
C ARG A 46 24.78 8.20 3.87
N LEU A 47 24.60 8.49 5.16
CA LEU A 47 23.29 8.38 5.81
C LEU A 47 22.27 9.33 5.17
N ASP A 48 22.65 10.59 4.93
CA ASP A 48 21.79 11.56 4.26
C ASP A 48 21.34 11.09 2.87
N MET A 49 22.26 10.58 2.06
CA MET A 49 21.93 10.02 0.74
C MET A 49 21.03 8.77 0.82
N LEU A 50 21.22 7.93 1.84
CA LEU A 50 20.44 6.72 2.02
C LEU A 50 18.98 7.06 2.37
N VAL A 51 18.79 8.01 3.28
CA VAL A 51 17.49 8.58 3.62
C VAL A 51 16.82 9.11 2.36
N GLU A 52 17.49 9.98 1.62
CA GLU A 52 16.92 10.61 0.41
C GLU A 52 16.50 9.56 -0.64
N LYS A 53 17.32 8.54 -0.88
CA LYS A 53 16.98 7.44 -1.80
C LYS A 53 15.75 6.66 -1.36
N VAL A 54 15.64 6.32 -0.07
CA VAL A 54 14.48 5.58 0.46
C VAL A 54 13.20 6.41 0.31
N LEU A 55 13.28 7.72 0.55
CA LEU A 55 12.14 8.63 0.35
C LEU A 55 11.71 8.69 -1.11
N ASN A 56 12.66 8.82 -2.04
CA ASN A 56 12.37 8.86 -3.47
C ASN A 56 11.70 7.56 -3.97
N VAL A 57 12.21 6.39 -3.56
CA VAL A 57 11.59 5.09 -3.89
C VAL A 57 10.15 4.99 -3.34
N GLY A 58 9.92 5.51 -2.14
CA GLY A 58 8.59 5.56 -1.53
C GLY A 58 7.62 6.47 -2.28
N ILE A 59 8.08 7.66 -2.72
CA ILE A 59 7.30 8.61 -3.52
C ILE A 59 6.93 8.00 -4.87
N ASP A 60 7.89 7.40 -5.57
CA ASP A 60 7.67 6.78 -6.88
C ASP A 60 6.68 5.61 -6.79
N SER A 61 6.81 4.78 -5.76
CA SER A 61 5.87 3.67 -5.53
C SER A 61 4.46 4.17 -5.24
N LYS A 62 4.31 5.24 -4.44
CA LYS A 62 3.01 5.84 -4.14
C LYS A 62 2.36 6.41 -5.40
N ALA A 63 3.14 7.08 -6.26
CA ALA A 63 2.65 7.62 -7.52
C ALA A 63 2.13 6.49 -8.44
N GLN A 64 2.88 5.41 -8.60
CA GLN A 64 2.46 4.25 -9.41
C GLN A 64 1.18 3.58 -8.89
N ILE A 65 1.04 3.44 -7.56
CA ILE A 65 -0.16 2.88 -6.94
C ILE A 65 -1.37 3.78 -7.19
N GLN A 66 -1.21 5.10 -7.05
CA GLN A 66 -2.28 6.05 -7.31
C GLN A 66 -2.72 6.05 -8.77
N GLU A 67 -1.77 5.97 -9.70
CA GLU A 67 -2.06 5.93 -11.13
C GLU A 67 -2.84 4.67 -11.52
N ARG A 68 -2.35 3.49 -11.12
CA ARG A 68 -3.07 2.21 -11.34
C ARG A 68 -4.46 2.19 -10.70
N THR A 69 -4.60 2.82 -9.53
CA THR A 69 -5.90 2.95 -8.86
C THR A 69 -6.85 3.84 -9.64
N LYS A 70 -6.38 5.00 -10.14
CA LYS A 70 -7.17 5.91 -10.97
C LYS A 70 -7.66 5.23 -12.24
N GLU A 71 -6.81 4.48 -12.93
CA GLU A 71 -7.20 3.74 -14.14
C GLU A 71 -8.29 2.70 -13.86
N LYS A 72 -8.15 1.91 -12.78
CA LYS A 72 -9.15 0.91 -12.38
C LYS A 72 -10.48 1.57 -12.02
N VAL A 73 -10.47 2.64 -11.23
CA VAL A 73 -11.68 3.39 -10.87
C VAL A 73 -12.34 3.97 -12.12
N GLY A 74 -11.56 4.54 -13.04
CA GLY A 74 -12.08 5.09 -14.29
C GLY A 74 -12.80 4.04 -15.15
N LYS A 75 -12.29 2.80 -15.21
CA LYS A 75 -12.98 1.69 -15.90
C LYS A 75 -14.31 1.33 -15.23
N VAL A 76 -14.31 1.16 -13.92
CA VAL A 76 -15.53 0.82 -13.15
C VAL A 76 -16.60 1.92 -13.28
N VAL A 77 -16.20 3.19 -13.28
CA VAL A 77 -17.15 4.31 -13.49
C VAL A 77 -17.80 4.23 -14.86
N LYS A 78 -17.02 4.00 -15.93
CA LYS A 78 -17.57 3.85 -17.29
C LYS A 78 -18.54 2.67 -17.39
N GLU A 79 -18.15 1.51 -16.86
CA GLU A 79 -19.02 0.31 -16.84
C GLU A 79 -20.33 0.59 -16.08
N THR A 80 -20.26 1.33 -14.97
CA THR A 80 -21.44 1.71 -14.18
C THR A 80 -22.36 2.66 -14.94
N GLU A 81 -21.80 3.64 -15.66
CA GLU A 81 -22.60 4.56 -16.49
C GLU A 81 -23.29 3.83 -17.65
N GLU A 82 -22.63 2.87 -18.29
CA GLU A 82 -23.23 2.04 -19.34
C GLU A 82 -24.41 1.22 -18.80
N ILE A 83 -24.26 0.60 -17.62
CA ILE A 83 -25.35 -0.15 -16.97
C ILE A 83 -26.51 0.77 -16.63
N LYS A 84 -26.25 1.96 -16.07
CA LYS A 84 -27.28 2.96 -15.78
C LYS A 84 -28.02 3.40 -17.04
N GLY A 85 -27.30 3.56 -18.16
CA GLY A 85 -27.89 3.86 -19.47
C GLY A 85 -28.81 2.74 -19.96
N LYS A 86 -28.39 1.48 -19.86
CA LYS A 86 -29.22 0.31 -20.20
C LYS A 86 -30.47 0.24 -19.32
N PHE A 87 -30.33 0.47 -18.02
CA PHE A 87 -31.45 0.49 -17.07
C PHE A 87 -32.48 1.57 -17.41
N MET A 88 -32.03 2.79 -17.74
CA MET A 88 -32.94 3.88 -18.12
C MET A 88 -33.69 3.59 -19.42
N LYS A 89 -33.07 2.89 -20.39
CA LYS A 89 -33.74 2.43 -21.61
C LYS A 89 -34.85 1.42 -21.31
N ILE A 90 -34.58 0.43 -20.45
CA ILE A 90 -35.58 -0.55 -20.01
C ILE A 90 -36.73 0.15 -19.28
N LYS A 91 -36.39 1.04 -18.34
CA LYS A 91 -37.42 1.83 -17.61
C LYS A 91 -38.30 2.63 -18.56
N LYS A 92 -37.72 3.24 -19.60
CA LYS A 92 -38.49 3.98 -20.62
C LYS A 92 -39.38 3.04 -21.44
N PHE A 93 -38.87 1.89 -21.86
CA PHE A 93 -39.67 0.87 -22.56
C PHE A 93 -40.89 0.43 -21.72
N ILE A 94 -40.69 0.11 -20.45
CA ILE A 94 -41.77 -0.28 -19.52
C ILE A 94 -42.80 0.85 -19.32
N LEU A 95 -42.36 2.11 -19.30
CA LEU A 95 -43.25 3.27 -19.10
C LEU A 95 -43.98 3.70 -20.37
N ASP A 96 -43.38 3.49 -21.54
CA ASP A 96 -43.96 3.82 -22.85
C ASP A 96 -44.92 2.72 -23.35
N ASP A 97 -44.85 1.50 -22.81
CA ASP A 97 -45.74 0.39 -23.16
C ASP A 97 -47.12 0.53 -22.47
N LYS A 98 -47.94 1.44 -23.01
CA LYS A 98 -49.37 1.60 -22.73
C LYS A 98 -50.26 0.92 -23.79
N SER A 99 -49.72 0.03 -24.62
CA SER A 99 -50.50 -0.68 -25.64
C SER A 99 -50.88 -2.09 -25.19
N ASP A 100 -52.18 -2.34 -25.18
CA ASP A 100 -52.80 -3.64 -24.94
C ASP A 100 -52.29 -4.74 -25.91
N GLN A 101 -51.53 -5.71 -25.35
CA GLN A 101 -51.23 -7.10 -25.79
C GLN A 101 -50.03 -7.39 -26.74
N PRO A 102 -49.35 -8.58 -26.62
CA PRO A 102 -49.57 -9.72 -25.72
C PRO A 102 -48.49 -9.84 -24.62
N ILE A 103 -48.93 -9.69 -23.37
CA ILE A 103 -48.09 -9.49 -22.17
C ILE A 103 -47.24 -10.70 -21.78
N LYS A 104 -47.51 -11.92 -22.27
CA LYS A 104 -46.92 -13.13 -21.66
C LYS A 104 -45.49 -13.43 -22.12
N GLU A 105 -45.21 -13.37 -23.42
CA GLU A 105 -43.89 -13.71 -23.97
C GLU A 105 -42.86 -12.59 -23.74
N GLN A 106 -43.28 -11.32 -23.86
CA GLN A 106 -42.43 -10.18 -23.57
C GLN A 106 -42.08 -10.07 -22.08
N LEU A 107 -43.07 -10.26 -21.18
CA LEU A 107 -42.80 -10.30 -19.74
C LEU A 107 -41.85 -11.45 -19.38
N GLU A 108 -41.95 -12.60 -20.06
CA GLU A 108 -41.07 -13.73 -19.78
C GLU A 108 -39.66 -13.55 -20.35
N MET A 109 -39.52 -12.85 -21.48
CA MET A 109 -38.22 -12.37 -21.95
C MET A 109 -37.62 -11.34 -21.00
N GLU A 110 -38.41 -10.40 -20.48
CA GLU A 110 -37.94 -9.43 -19.48
C GLU A 110 -37.55 -10.09 -18.17
N LYS A 111 -38.31 -11.07 -17.67
CA LYS A 111 -37.93 -11.82 -16.46
C LYS A 111 -36.62 -12.58 -16.68
N LYS A 112 -36.43 -13.22 -17.84
CA LYS A 112 -35.16 -13.89 -18.18
C LYS A 112 -34.02 -12.89 -18.25
N MET A 113 -34.23 -11.74 -18.89
CA MET A 113 -33.21 -10.69 -18.99
C MET A 113 -32.86 -10.12 -17.61
N ARG A 114 -33.86 -9.91 -16.75
CA ARG A 114 -33.68 -9.45 -15.38
C ARG A 114 -32.92 -10.47 -14.54
N GLN A 115 -33.24 -11.76 -14.68
CA GLN A 115 -32.53 -12.82 -13.97
C GLN A 115 -31.07 -12.90 -14.44
N HIS A 116 -30.82 -12.82 -15.74
CA HIS A 116 -29.47 -12.76 -16.28
C HIS A 116 -28.67 -11.58 -15.71
N LEU A 117 -29.26 -10.38 -15.66
CA LEU A 117 -28.60 -9.21 -15.08
C LEU A 117 -28.33 -9.38 -13.57
N LEU A 118 -29.25 -10.02 -12.83
CA LEU A 118 -29.04 -10.31 -11.42
C LEU A 118 -27.89 -11.31 -11.21
N ASP A 119 -27.79 -12.34 -12.05
CA ASP A 119 -26.71 -13.31 -12.02
C ASP A 119 -25.37 -12.65 -12.38
N GLU A 120 -25.37 -11.73 -13.34
CA GLU A 120 -24.20 -10.95 -13.74
C GLU A 120 -23.72 -10.01 -12.62
N ILE A 121 -24.66 -9.33 -11.95
CA ILE A 121 -24.37 -8.51 -10.75
C ILE A 121 -23.77 -9.38 -9.63
N LYS A 122 -24.33 -10.57 -9.40
CA LYS A 122 -23.82 -11.50 -8.38
C LYS A 122 -22.40 -11.96 -8.72
N MET A 123 -22.15 -12.31 -9.99
CA MET A 123 -20.83 -12.68 -10.48
C MET A 123 -19.83 -11.54 -10.29
N LEU A 124 -20.19 -10.31 -10.67
CA LEU A 124 -19.36 -9.12 -10.47
C LEU A 124 -19.10 -8.83 -8.98
N GLY A 125 -20.09 -9.02 -8.11
CA GLY A 125 -19.93 -8.95 -6.66
C GLY A 125 -18.86 -9.92 -6.16
N THR A 126 -18.96 -11.20 -6.54
CA THR A 126 -17.95 -12.21 -6.15
C THR A 126 -16.57 -11.93 -6.74
N ALA A 127 -16.48 -11.40 -7.96
CA ALA A 127 -15.21 -11.00 -8.56
C ALA A 127 -14.58 -9.84 -7.80
N THR A 128 -15.38 -8.87 -7.38
CA THR A 128 -14.94 -7.71 -6.58
C THR A 128 -14.40 -8.16 -5.22
N GLU A 129 -15.10 -9.08 -4.54
CA GLU A 129 -14.64 -9.66 -3.28
C GLU A 129 -13.32 -10.41 -3.45
N LYS A 130 -13.16 -11.21 -4.51
CA LYS A 130 -11.90 -11.89 -4.83
C LYS A 130 -10.75 -10.90 -5.06
N VAL A 131 -11.00 -9.84 -5.82
CA VAL A 131 -9.99 -8.79 -6.08
C VAL A 131 -9.61 -8.06 -4.79
N SER A 132 -10.59 -7.74 -3.95
CA SER A 132 -10.38 -7.11 -2.64
C SER A 132 -9.55 -8.01 -1.71
N ALA A 133 -9.90 -9.30 -1.62
CA ALA A 133 -9.17 -10.28 -0.83
C ALA A 133 -7.72 -10.44 -1.34
N LYS A 134 -7.52 -10.51 -2.66
CA LYS A 134 -6.19 -10.59 -3.25
C LYS A 134 -5.36 -9.32 -2.95
N ALA A 135 -5.95 -8.14 -3.08
CA ALA A 135 -5.27 -6.88 -2.77
C ALA A 135 -4.86 -6.77 -1.30
N LYS A 136 -5.73 -7.24 -0.37
CA LYS A 136 -5.38 -7.34 1.05
C LYS A 136 -4.21 -8.29 1.28
N TRP A 137 -4.26 -9.49 0.70
CA TRP A 137 -3.19 -10.47 0.82
C TRP A 137 -1.86 -9.95 0.26
N GLU A 138 -1.85 -9.32 -0.92
CA GLU A 138 -0.65 -8.72 -1.51
C GLU A 138 -0.08 -7.60 -0.63
N THR A 139 -0.94 -6.80 0.01
CA THR A 139 -0.53 -5.75 0.94
C THR A 139 0.13 -6.34 2.20
N GLU A 140 -0.47 -7.36 2.79
CA GLU A 140 0.09 -8.07 3.95
C GLU A 140 1.40 -8.79 3.62
N GLU A 141 1.49 -9.42 2.44
CA GLU A 141 2.71 -10.07 1.96
C GLU A 141 3.85 -9.04 1.78
N PHE A 142 3.53 -7.88 1.20
CA PHE A 142 4.49 -6.80 1.01
C PHE A 142 5.01 -6.26 2.35
N GLN A 143 4.11 -6.02 3.32
CA GLN A 143 4.50 -5.59 4.67
C GLN A 143 5.40 -6.62 5.35
N ARG A 144 5.09 -7.91 5.21
CA ARG A 144 5.91 -9.01 5.74
C ARG A 144 7.30 -9.04 5.11
N LYS A 145 7.40 -8.91 3.79
CA LYS A 145 8.69 -8.85 3.08
C LYS A 145 9.53 -7.65 3.51
N ILE A 146 8.92 -6.47 3.69
CA ILE A 146 9.63 -5.30 4.24
C ILE A 146 10.17 -5.60 5.64
N PHE A 147 9.36 -6.21 6.51
CA PHE A 147 9.79 -6.57 7.85
C PHE A 147 10.96 -7.56 7.86
N GLU A 148 10.89 -8.62 7.04
CA GLU A 148 11.96 -9.60 6.90
C GLU A 148 13.25 -8.99 6.34
N MET A 149 13.14 -8.10 5.34
CA MET A 149 14.31 -7.38 4.82
C MET A 149 14.96 -6.53 5.91
N LYS A 150 14.16 -5.77 6.67
CA LYS A 150 14.67 -4.98 7.80
C LYS A 150 15.37 -5.84 8.84
N GLN A 151 14.83 -7.00 9.19
CA GLN A 151 15.50 -7.94 10.10
C GLN A 151 16.84 -8.43 9.54
N LYS A 152 16.88 -8.86 8.27
CA LYS A 152 18.12 -9.33 7.63
C LYS A 152 19.16 -8.23 7.54
N GLU A 153 18.75 -7.01 7.22
CA GLU A 153 19.64 -5.86 7.15
C GLU A 153 20.21 -5.52 8.53
N SER A 154 19.38 -5.50 9.57
CA SER A 154 19.82 -5.32 10.95
C SER A 154 20.81 -6.40 11.40
N GLN A 155 20.56 -7.69 11.06
CA GLN A 155 21.51 -8.77 11.36
C GLN A 155 22.84 -8.59 10.64
N ARG A 156 22.82 -8.16 9.37
CA ARG A 156 24.06 -7.85 8.62
C ARG A 156 24.81 -6.68 9.23
N GLU A 157 24.09 -5.66 9.69
CA GLU A 157 24.68 -4.50 10.34
C GLU A 157 25.36 -4.90 11.65
N ILE A 158 24.68 -5.68 12.50
CA ILE A 158 25.25 -6.22 13.74
C ILE A 158 26.50 -7.05 13.43
N ALA A 159 26.44 -7.96 12.45
CA ALA A 159 27.58 -8.77 12.06
C ALA A 159 28.77 -7.92 11.58
N HIS A 160 28.48 -6.83 10.85
CA HIS A 160 29.51 -5.88 10.41
C HIS A 160 30.14 -5.15 11.60
N TYR A 161 29.34 -4.62 12.53
CA TYR A 161 29.85 -3.94 13.73
C TYR A 161 30.69 -4.86 14.60
N VAL A 162 30.28 -6.12 14.82
CA VAL A 162 31.06 -7.12 15.56
C VAL A 162 32.41 -7.35 14.88
N LYS A 163 32.42 -7.50 13.55
CA LYS A 163 33.66 -7.72 12.79
C LYS A 163 34.61 -6.51 12.85
N CYS A 164 34.07 -5.29 12.83
CA CYS A 164 34.86 -4.07 13.03
C CYS A 164 35.41 -3.97 14.46
N ALA A 165 34.62 -4.31 15.48
CA ALA A 165 35.06 -4.33 16.87
C ALA A 165 36.21 -5.33 17.08
N ASP A 166 36.11 -6.55 16.52
CA ASP A 166 37.16 -7.58 16.56
C ASP A 166 38.46 -7.10 15.91
N LEU A 167 38.36 -6.40 14.77
CA LEU A 167 39.53 -5.83 14.09
C LEU A 167 40.19 -4.74 14.95
N ASN A 168 39.40 -3.84 15.52
CA ASN A 168 39.92 -2.77 16.38
C ASN A 168 40.59 -3.33 17.64
N LEU A 169 40.03 -4.38 18.25
CA LEU A 169 40.62 -5.05 19.40
C LEU A 169 41.97 -5.70 19.03
N LYS A 170 42.05 -6.35 17.87
CA LYS A 170 43.30 -6.94 17.35
C LYS A 170 44.37 -5.89 17.05
N PHE A 171 43.98 -4.69 16.62
CA PHE A 171 44.91 -3.58 16.42
C PHE A 171 45.37 -2.95 17.74
N ALA A 172 44.51 -2.90 18.76
CA ALA A 172 44.85 -2.34 20.07
C ALA A 172 45.75 -3.26 20.93
N LEU A 173 45.79 -4.56 20.62
CA LEU A 173 46.62 -5.57 21.30
C LEU A 173 47.99 -5.80 20.63
N LYS A 174 48.33 -5.01 19.61
CA LYS A 174 49.66 -4.95 18.97
C LYS A 174 50.37 -3.66 19.34
#